data_AF-A0AAD4BG42-F1
#
_entry.id   AF-A0AAD4BG42-F1
#
_cell.length_a   1.000
_cell.length_b   1.000
_cell.length_c   1.000
_cell.angle_alpha   90.00
_cell.angle_beta   90.00
_cell.angle_gamma   90.00
#
_symmetry.space_group_name_H-M   'P 1'
#
loop_
_entity.id
_entity.type
_entity.pdbx_description
1 polymer ?
#
loop_
_entity_poly.entity_id
_entity_poly.type
_entity_poly.pdbx_seq_one_letter_code
_entity_poly.pdbx_strand_id
1 'polypeptide(L)'
;DEHLSWEEFSQANYRMIAAMKQQEWPEERIKMVRDFWIAFETHDWRHDASEYRKKALLLYQGRMRKDWHKTLGTSAAFRLLPLCEDRLNDLHHELMDNAYAAKIDTVR
;
A
#
# COMPACT_ATOMS: atom_id res chain seq x y z
N ASP A 1 -8.08 2.86 2.64
CA ASP A 1 -7.35 1.60 2.93
C ASP A 1 -6.11 1.78 3.81
N GLU A 2 -5.88 2.97 4.36
CA GLU A 2 -4.65 3.29 5.10
C GLU A 2 -4.61 2.68 6.52
N HIS A 3 -5.73 2.17 7.02
CA HIS A 3 -5.87 1.61 8.37
C HIS A 3 -6.22 0.13 8.37
N LEU A 4 -6.01 -0.57 7.25
CA LEU A 4 -6.22 -2.02 7.20
C LEU A 4 -5.18 -2.73 8.06
N SER A 5 -5.58 -3.81 8.71
CA SER A 5 -4.63 -4.83 9.16
C SER A 5 -4.01 -5.55 7.96
N TRP A 6 -2.87 -6.23 8.19
CA TRP A 6 -2.25 -7.06 7.15
C TRP A 6 -3.19 -8.16 6.67
N GLU A 7 -3.95 -8.79 7.56
CA GLU A 7 -4.90 -9.84 7.19
C GLU A 7 -6.04 -9.29 6.33
N GLU A 8 -6.63 -8.15 6.70
CA GLU A 8 -7.66 -7.50 5.89
C GLU A 8 -7.10 -7.07 4.52
N PHE A 9 -5.88 -6.54 4.48
CA PHE A 9 -5.17 -6.25 3.23
C PHE A 9 -5.06 -7.54 2.39
N SER A 10 -4.67 -8.67 2.99
CA SER A 10 -4.55 -9.96 2.30
C SER A 10 -5.86 -10.51 1.74
N GLN A 11 -6.93 -10.44 2.52
CA GLN A 11 -8.23 -10.89 2.06
C GLN A 11 -8.81 -9.96 0.98
N ALA A 12 -8.65 -8.64 1.13
CA ALA A 12 -9.21 -7.66 0.19
C ALA A 12 -8.65 -7.83 -1.23
N ASN A 13 -7.37 -8.13 -1.37
CA ASN A 13 -6.75 -8.23 -2.69
C ASN A 13 -7.14 -9.50 -3.43
N TYR A 14 -7.31 -10.62 -2.72
CA TYR A 14 -7.89 -11.83 -3.31
C TYR A 14 -9.28 -11.54 -3.89
N ARG A 15 -10.14 -10.86 -3.10
CA ARG A 15 -11.50 -10.46 -3.53
C ARG A 15 -11.47 -9.52 -4.73
N MET A 16 -10.55 -8.54 -4.73
CA MET A 16 -10.39 -7.59 -5.83
C MET A 16 -9.99 -8.29 -7.13
N ILE A 17 -8.99 -9.17 -7.10
CA ILE A 17 -8.55 -9.93 -8.30
C ILE A 17 -9.69 -10.81 -8.82
N ALA A 18 -10.43 -11.47 -7.93
CA ALA A 18 -11.59 -12.28 -8.33
C ALA A 18 -12.66 -11.43 -9.03
N ALA A 19 -12.99 -10.24 -8.50
CA ALA A 19 -13.93 -9.32 -9.11
C ALA A 19 -13.45 -8.81 -10.48
N MET A 20 -12.17 -8.45 -10.60
CA MET A 20 -11.59 -8.02 -11.89
C MET A 20 -11.71 -9.11 -12.96
N LYS A 21 -11.46 -10.38 -12.59
CA LYS A 21 -11.64 -11.52 -13.50
C LYS A 21 -13.10 -11.72 -13.92
N GLN A 22 -14.03 -11.62 -12.97
CA GLN A 22 -15.48 -11.76 -13.24
C GLN A 22 -16.01 -10.67 -14.16
N GLN A 23 -15.40 -9.48 -14.13
CA GLN A 23 -15.74 -8.34 -14.98
C GLN A 23 -14.86 -8.27 -16.24
N GLU A 24 -14.15 -9.35 -16.58
CA GLU A 24 -13.37 -9.48 -17.82
C GLU A 24 -12.37 -8.35 -18.04
N TRP A 25 -11.77 -7.85 -16.95
CA TRP A 25 -10.72 -6.84 -17.07
C TRP A 25 -9.55 -7.39 -17.89
N PRO A 26 -8.82 -6.53 -18.63
CA PRO A 26 -7.65 -6.96 -19.38
C PRO A 26 -6.63 -7.66 -18.47
N GLU A 27 -6.10 -8.80 -18.89
CA GLU A 27 -5.17 -9.61 -18.07
C GLU A 27 -3.95 -8.79 -17.64
N GLU A 28 -3.47 -7.86 -18.47
CA GLU A 28 -2.38 -6.94 -18.11
C GLU A 28 -2.70 -6.09 -16.86
N ARG A 29 -3.96 -5.64 -16.72
CA ARG A 29 -4.41 -4.87 -15.54
C ARG A 29 -4.50 -5.76 -14.31
N ILE A 30 -5.03 -6.97 -14.47
CA ILE A 30 -5.11 -7.97 -13.40
C ILE A 30 -3.70 -8.35 -12.92
N LYS A 31 -2.78 -8.58 -13.86
CA LYS A 31 -1.38 -8.89 -13.57
C LYS A 31 -0.70 -7.74 -12.85
N MET A 32 -0.86 -6.50 -13.29
CA MET A 32 -0.28 -5.34 -12.61
C MET A 32 -0.73 -5.22 -11.14
N VAL A 33 -2.03 -5.41 -10.86
CA VAL A 33 -2.55 -5.38 -9.48
C VAL A 33 -2.03 -6.57 -8.66
N ARG A 34 -1.93 -7.75 -9.26
CA ARG A 34 -1.35 -8.96 -8.63
C ARG A 34 0.13 -8.79 -8.32
N ASP A 35 0.91 -8.24 -9.24
CA ASP A 35 2.34 -8.04 -9.06
C ASP A 35 2.58 -6.99 -7.98
N PHE A 36 1.79 -5.91 -7.96
CA PHE A 36 1.81 -4.92 -6.88
C PHE A 36 1.53 -5.59 -5.53
N TRP A 37 0.52 -6.43 -5.46
CA TRP A 37 0.18 -7.18 -4.27
C TRP A 37 1.32 -8.08 -3.77
N ILE A 38 1.92 -8.87 -4.67
CA ILE A 38 3.04 -9.75 -4.35
C ILE A 38 4.23 -8.93 -3.81
N ALA A 39 4.52 -7.77 -4.41
CA ALA A 39 5.61 -6.91 -3.96
C ALA A 39 5.46 -6.49 -2.48
N PHE A 40 4.24 -6.26 -2.00
CA PHE A 40 3.98 -5.96 -0.58
C PHE A 40 4.07 -7.20 0.32
N GLU A 41 3.56 -8.33 -0.16
CA GLU A 41 3.59 -9.61 0.56
C GLU A 41 5.01 -10.15 0.75
N THR A 42 5.92 -9.86 -0.17
CA THR A 42 7.31 -10.32 -0.12
C THR A 42 8.31 -9.26 0.32
N HIS A 43 7.85 -8.06 0.68
CA HIS A 43 8.73 -6.97 1.10
C HIS A 43 9.33 -7.26 2.48
N ASP A 44 10.63 -7.01 2.67
CA ASP A 44 11.32 -7.27 3.94
C ASP A 44 10.63 -6.59 5.14
N TRP A 45 10.14 -5.37 4.95
CA TRP A 45 9.43 -4.60 5.98
C TRP A 45 8.14 -5.25 6.48
N ARG A 46 7.53 -6.15 5.71
CA ARG A 46 6.37 -6.92 6.18
C ARG A 46 6.77 -7.85 7.34
N HIS A 47 7.97 -8.41 7.26
CA HIS A 47 8.49 -9.39 8.22
C HIS A 47 9.41 -8.77 9.27
N ASP A 48 9.57 -7.44 9.26
CA ASP A 48 10.40 -6.69 10.19
C ASP A 48 9.81 -6.67 11.62
N ALA A 49 10.65 -6.46 12.63
CA ALA A 49 10.19 -6.28 14.01
C ALA A 49 9.55 -4.90 14.25
N SER A 50 9.86 -3.90 13.41
CA SER A 50 9.33 -2.55 13.49
C SER A 50 7.90 -2.49 12.95
N GLU A 51 6.96 -2.24 13.86
CA GLU A 51 5.55 -1.98 13.51
C GLU A 51 5.38 -0.71 12.66
N TYR A 52 6.32 0.24 12.72
CA TYR A 52 6.27 1.44 11.88
C TYR A 52 6.62 1.13 10.42
N ARG A 53 7.57 0.22 10.17
CA ARG A 53 7.89 -0.23 8.80
C ARG A 53 6.72 -0.97 8.16
N LYS A 54 6.08 -1.87 8.92
CA LYS A 54 4.83 -2.53 8.51
C LYS A 54 3.71 -1.52 8.19
N LYS A 55 3.51 -0.53 9.06
CA LYS A 55 2.50 0.53 8.85
C LYS A 55 2.84 1.40 7.65
N ALA A 56 4.10 1.74 7.42
CA ALA A 56 4.52 2.53 6.27
C ALA A 56 4.15 1.83 4.95
N LEU A 57 4.33 0.50 4.86
CA LEU A 57 3.86 -0.28 3.70
C LEU A 57 2.34 -0.16 3.51
N LEU A 58 1.55 -0.33 4.57
CA LEU A 58 0.08 -0.24 4.49
C LEU A 58 -0.42 1.17 4.14
N LEU A 59 0.28 2.22 4.60
CA LEU A 59 0.01 3.59 4.18
C LEU A 59 0.36 3.81 2.70
N TYR A 60 1.53 3.33 2.27
CA TYR A 60 1.97 3.47 0.89
C TYR A 60 0.95 2.85 -0.06
N GLN A 61 0.54 1.60 0.18
CA GLN A 61 -0.42 0.93 -0.70
C GLN A 61 -1.75 1.69 -0.73
N GLY A 62 -2.22 2.19 0.43
CA GLY A 62 -3.48 2.92 0.52
C GLY A 62 -3.45 4.20 -0.31
N ARG A 63 -2.37 4.97 -0.19
CA ARG A 63 -2.14 6.19 -0.98
C ARG A 63 -1.99 5.86 -2.47
N MET A 64 -1.23 4.84 -2.83
CA MET A 64 -1.02 4.43 -4.24
C MET A 64 -2.30 3.97 -4.91
N ARG A 65 -3.06 3.09 -4.27
CA ARG A 65 -4.32 2.58 -4.83
C ARG A 65 -5.34 3.69 -4.98
N LYS A 66 -5.41 4.64 -4.03
CA LYS A 66 -6.26 5.83 -4.13
C LYS A 66 -5.88 6.71 -5.32
N ASP A 67 -4.59 7.00 -5.48
CA ASP A 67 -4.09 7.82 -6.59
C ASP A 67 -4.33 7.12 -7.93
N TRP A 68 -4.01 5.83 -8.02
CA TRP A 68 -4.27 5.02 -9.21
C TRP A 68 -5.76 4.99 -9.58
N HIS A 69 -6.63 4.76 -8.60
CA HIS A 69 -8.07 4.71 -8.82
C HIS A 69 -8.63 6.02 -9.40
N LYS A 70 -8.13 7.18 -8.94
CA LYS A 70 -8.50 8.49 -9.48
C LYS A 70 -8.09 8.69 -10.94
N THR A 71 -7.08 7.95 -11.40
CA THR A 71 -6.57 8.06 -12.78
C THR A 71 -7.22 7.08 -13.76
N LEU A 72 -8.08 6.17 -13.28
CA LEU A 72 -8.78 5.21 -14.13
C LEU A 72 -9.66 5.93 -15.16
N GLY A 73 -9.64 5.46 -16.40
CA GLY A 73 -10.37 6.09 -17.51
C GLY A 73 -9.71 7.34 -18.08
N THR A 74 -8.51 7.71 -17.62
CA THR A 74 -7.74 8.86 -18.12
C THR A 74 -6.42 8.42 -18.75
N SER A 75 -5.80 9.29 -19.55
CA SER A 75 -4.44 9.09 -20.06
C SER A 75 -3.36 9.16 -18.96
N ALA A 76 -3.72 9.64 -17.76
CA ALA A 76 -2.84 9.73 -16.60
C ALA A 76 -2.77 8.42 -15.79
N ALA A 77 -3.44 7.36 -16.23
CA ALA A 77 -3.38 6.05 -15.57
C ALA A 77 -1.94 5.52 -15.54
N PHE A 78 -1.36 5.45 -14.34
CA PHE A 78 0.03 5.03 -14.13
C PHE A 78 0.13 3.58 -13.64
N ARG A 79 1.36 3.05 -13.64
CA ARG A 79 1.66 1.71 -13.12
C ARG A 79 1.92 1.77 -11.61
N LEU A 80 1.37 0.82 -10.87
CA LEU A 80 1.56 0.72 -9.42
C LEU A 80 2.98 0.26 -9.01
N LEU A 81 3.77 -0.23 -9.97
CA LEU A 81 5.13 -0.73 -9.77
C LEU A 81 6.14 -0.05 -10.71
N PRO A 82 7.44 -0.02 -10.33
CA PRO A 82 8.03 -0.55 -9.08
C PRO A 82 7.64 0.27 -7.84
N LEU A 83 7.89 -0.29 -6.64
CA LEU A 83 7.73 0.47 -5.40
C LEU A 83 8.75 1.62 -5.38
N CYS A 84 8.29 2.81 -5.00
CA CYS A 84 9.15 3.96 -4.81
C CYS A 84 9.69 3.92 -3.39
N GLU A 85 10.91 3.39 -3.24
CA GLU A 85 11.60 3.25 -1.95
C GLU A 85 11.72 4.60 -1.21
N ASP A 86 12.02 5.69 -1.93
CA ASP A 86 12.10 7.03 -1.34
C ASP A 86 10.78 7.42 -0.67
N ARG A 87 9.67 7.27 -1.39
CA ARG A 87 8.33 7.57 -0.84
C ARG A 87 7.95 6.62 0.31
N LEU A 88 8.40 5.37 0.28
CA LEU A 88 8.17 4.43 1.38
C LEU A 88 8.98 4.81 2.63
N ASN A 89 10.22 5.26 2.45
CA ASN A 89 11.07 5.78 3.52
C ASN A 89 10.52 7.08 4.10
N ASP A 90 10.02 8.00 3.27
CA ASP A 90 9.40 9.25 3.74
C ASP A 90 8.21 8.97 4.66
N LEU A 91 7.34 8.01 4.29
CA LEU A 91 6.21 7.58 5.10
C LEU A 91 6.65 6.99 6.45
N HIS A 92 7.74 6.22 6.45
CA HIS A 92 8.29 5.67 7.68
C HIS A 92 8.83 6.77 8.61
N HIS A 93 9.53 7.76 8.07
CA HIS A 93 10.00 8.92 8.85
C HIS A 93 8.81 9.74 9.40
N GLU A 94 7.81 10.04 8.58
CA GLU A 94 6.57 10.74 8.98
C GLU A 94 5.90 10.03 10.17
N LEU A 95 5.79 8.70 10.11
CA LEU A 95 5.23 7.90 11.20
C LEU A 95 6.04 7.97 12.49
N MET A 96 7.37 7.92 12.39
CA MET A 96 8.26 7.99 13.55
C MET A 96 8.21 9.38 14.20
N ASP A 97 8.30 10.45 13.41
CA ASP A 97 8.26 11.84 13.89
C ASP A 97 6.94 12.13 14.61
N ASN A 98 5.81 11.71 14.03
CA ASN A 98 4.50 11.83 14.65
C ASN A 98 4.41 11.07 15.97
N ALA A 99 4.99 9.86 16.06
CA ALA A 99 5.01 9.09 17.28
C ALA A 99 5.89 9.72 18.37
N TYR A 100 7.00 10.35 17.99
CA TYR A 100 7.85 11.10 18.91
C TYR A 100 7.17 12.37 19.44
N ALA A 101 6.55 13.15 18.55
CA ALA A 101 5.82 14.37 18.93
C ALA A 101 4.69 14.04 19.92
N ALA A 102 3.89 13.01 19.64
CA ALA A 102 2.80 12.58 20.52
C ALA A 102 3.30 12.20 21.93
N LYS A 103 4.47 11.54 22.03
CA LYS A 103 5.06 11.19 23.33
C LYS A 103 5.47 12.44 24.12
N ILE A 104 6.04 13.44 23.45
CA ILE A 104 6.44 14.71 24.10
C ILE A 104 5.20 15.42 24.66
N ASP A 105 4.11 15.47 23.90
CA ASP A 105 2.88 16.12 24.34
C ASP A 105 2.22 15.40 25.52
N THR A 106 2.33 14.06 25.61
CA THR A 106 1.78 13.31 26.75
C THR A 106 2.56 13.47 28.06
N VAL A 107 3.78 14.02 28.01
CA VAL A 107 4.64 14.26 29.19
C VAL A 107 4.49 15.69 29.70
N ARG A 108 3.81 16.57 28.96
CA ARG A 108 3.58 17.98 29.30
C ARG A 108 2.27 18.19 30.04
#